data_AF-A0A510Y1I9-F1
#
_entry.id   AF-A0A510Y1I9-F1
#
_cell.length_a   1.000
_cell.length_b   1.000
_cell.length_c   1.000
_cell.angle_alpha   90.00
_cell.angle_beta   90.00
_cell.angle_gamma   90.00
#
_symmetry.space_group_name_H-M   'P 1'
#
loop_
_entity.id
_entity.type
_entity.pdbx_description
1 polymer ?
#
loop_
_entity_poly.entity_id
_entity_poly.type
_entity_poly.pdbx_seq_one_letter_code
_entity_poly.pdbx_strand_id
1 'polypeptide(L)'
;MKTIYRIENEETMHGMWYRLDGTFDPFINRLTEGISKSLPMDFDERYSKGGRKWFSGCDNREQIQSWFSTKDAIELFKNGYRLFAFKSTQFVEEDVQTIFTREGIVEKHEIPLETLWNVQGAKL
;
A
#
# COMPACT_ATOMS: atom_id res chain seq x y z
N MET A 1 -9.77 17.14 0.78
CA MET A 1 -8.54 16.43 1.21
C MET A 1 -8.95 15.12 1.85
N LYS A 2 -8.18 14.06 1.69
CA LYS A 2 -8.50 12.74 2.22
C LYS A 2 -7.26 12.06 2.78
N THR A 3 -7.42 11.30 3.85
CA THR A 3 -6.36 10.42 4.39
C THR A 3 -6.45 9.07 3.69
N ILE A 4 -5.33 8.64 3.12
CA ILE A 4 -5.20 7.40 2.37
C ILE A 4 -4.10 6.58 3.01
N TYR A 5 -4.41 5.34 3.33
CA TYR A 5 -3.50 4.38 3.94
C TYR A 5 -2.90 3.48 2.87
N ARG A 6 -1.59 3.26 2.93
CA ARG A 6 -0.89 2.40 1.99
C ARG A 6 0.33 1.78 2.64
N ILE A 7 0.53 0.49 2.38
CA ILE A 7 1.82 -0.18 2.62
C ILE A 7 2.68 -0.03 1.36
N GLU A 8 3.90 0.48 1.54
CA GLU A 8 4.87 0.60 0.47
C GLU A 8 6.30 0.56 1.02
N ASN A 9 7.24 0.19 0.15
CA ASN A 9 8.65 0.33 0.45
C ASN A 9 9.05 1.79 0.20
N GLU A 10 9.50 2.50 1.23
CA GLU A 10 9.74 3.94 1.15
C GLU A 10 10.90 4.32 0.22
N GLU A 11 11.95 3.49 0.19
CA GLU A 11 13.15 3.76 -0.61
C GLU A 11 12.90 3.55 -2.11
N THR A 12 12.26 2.43 -2.46
CA THR A 12 12.06 2.02 -3.86
C THR A 12 10.70 2.45 -4.42
N MET A 13 9.78 2.85 -3.53
CA MET A 13 8.36 3.07 -3.83
C MET A 13 7.69 1.85 -4.48
N HIS A 14 8.28 0.67 -4.33
CA HIS A 14 7.73 -0.60 -4.82
C HIS A 14 6.38 -0.85 -4.13
N GLY A 15 5.33 -0.98 -4.93
CA GLY A 15 4.03 -1.44 -4.46
C GLY A 15 3.97 -2.96 -4.35
N MET A 16 2.80 -3.48 -3.99
CA MET A 16 2.61 -4.93 -3.82
C MET A 16 2.71 -5.74 -5.14
N TRP A 17 2.36 -5.13 -6.28
CA TRP A 17 2.34 -5.79 -7.61
C TRP A 17 3.34 -5.23 -8.62
N TYR A 18 3.64 -3.93 -8.54
CA TYR A 18 4.42 -3.23 -9.55
C TYR A 18 5.47 -2.34 -8.89
N ARG A 19 6.66 -2.28 -9.52
CA ARG A 19 7.69 -1.30 -9.21
C ARG A 19 7.25 0.10 -9.64
N LEU A 20 8.00 1.11 -9.19
CA LEU A 20 7.72 2.51 -9.51
C LEU A 20 7.73 2.80 -11.02
N ASP A 21 8.49 2.05 -11.82
CA ASP A 21 8.58 2.17 -13.28
C ASP A 21 7.44 1.45 -14.03
N GLY A 22 6.53 0.77 -13.32
CA GLY A 22 5.46 -0.03 -13.90
C GLY A 22 5.85 -1.47 -14.24
N THR A 23 7.09 -1.89 -13.96
CA THR A 23 7.50 -3.29 -14.12
C THR A 23 6.70 -4.18 -13.16
N PHE A 24 6.04 -5.20 -13.69
CA PHE A 24 5.35 -6.22 -12.89
C PHE A 24 6.37 -7.01 -12.05
N ASP A 25 6.26 -6.90 -10.74
CA ASP A 25 7.10 -7.58 -9.76
C ASP A 25 6.27 -7.80 -8.48
N PRO A 26 5.42 -8.85 -8.45
CA PRO A 26 4.46 -9.04 -7.38
C PRO A 26 5.12 -9.52 -6.10
N PHE A 27 5.55 -8.56 -5.26
CA PHE A 27 6.10 -8.84 -3.94
C PHE A 27 5.08 -9.60 -3.07
N ILE A 28 3.78 -9.35 -3.25
CA ILE A 28 2.71 -10.06 -2.52
C ILE A 28 2.81 -11.58 -2.63
N ASN A 29 3.33 -12.12 -3.75
CA ASN A 29 3.48 -13.56 -3.95
C ASN A 29 4.65 -14.16 -3.16
N ARG A 30 5.51 -13.32 -2.57
CA ARG A 30 6.62 -13.72 -1.71
C ARG A 30 6.19 -13.86 -0.25
N LEU A 31 5.00 -13.37 0.11
CA LEU A 31 4.45 -13.49 1.45
C LEU A 31 3.95 -14.91 1.70
N THR A 32 4.15 -15.41 2.92
CA THR A 32 3.78 -16.78 3.26
C THR A 32 2.26 -16.98 3.24
N GLU A 33 1.51 -16.08 3.88
CA GLU A 33 0.04 -16.12 3.88
C GLU A 33 -0.49 -15.40 2.64
N GLY A 34 -0.08 -14.15 2.43
CA GLY A 34 -0.41 -13.33 1.28
C GLY A 34 -1.91 -13.34 1.02
N ILE A 35 -2.73 -12.92 1.98
CA ILE A 35 -4.19 -13.09 1.88
C ILE A 35 -4.78 -12.39 0.64
N SER A 36 -4.15 -11.30 0.20
CA SER A 36 -4.53 -10.54 -0.99
C SER A 36 -3.86 -11.01 -2.29
N LYS A 37 -3.04 -12.07 -2.29
CA LYS A 37 -2.32 -12.52 -3.50
C LYS A 37 -3.23 -12.94 -4.66
N SER A 38 -4.46 -13.31 -4.36
CA SER A 38 -5.49 -13.68 -5.35
C SER A 38 -6.29 -12.49 -5.88
N LEU A 39 -6.06 -11.26 -5.38
CA LEU A 39 -6.71 -10.08 -5.93
C LEU A 39 -6.26 -9.87 -7.38
N PRO A 40 -7.19 -9.72 -8.34
CA PRO A 40 -6.84 -9.41 -9.72
C PRO A 40 -6.27 -7.98 -9.76
N MET A 41 -4.98 -7.88 -10.02
CA MET A 41 -4.24 -6.63 -10.11
C MET A 41 -3.55 -6.54 -11.46
N ASP A 42 -4.34 -6.74 -12.52
CA ASP A 42 -3.91 -6.59 -13.90
C ASP A 42 -3.40 -5.16 -14.15
N PHE A 43 -2.59 -5.02 -15.19
CA PHE A 43 -2.12 -3.71 -15.60
C PHE A 43 -3.32 -2.82 -15.93
N ASP A 44 -3.30 -1.61 -15.39
CA ASP A 44 -4.38 -0.64 -15.59
C ASP A 44 -3.80 0.72 -16.00
N GLU A 45 -4.17 1.18 -17.19
CA GLU A 45 -3.73 2.45 -17.76
C GLU A 45 -4.08 3.65 -16.88
N ARG A 46 -5.08 3.52 -16.00
CA ARG A 46 -5.43 4.55 -15.01
C ARG A 46 -4.23 4.91 -14.13
N TYR A 47 -3.33 3.96 -13.84
CA TYR A 47 -2.15 4.21 -13.02
C TYR A 47 -1.09 5.12 -13.69
N SER A 48 -1.24 5.38 -14.98
CA SER A 48 -0.40 6.28 -15.79
C SER A 48 -1.19 7.44 -16.40
N LYS A 49 -2.46 7.62 -16.01
CA LYS A 49 -3.38 8.59 -16.63
C LYS A 49 -2.88 10.02 -16.50
N GLY A 50 -2.84 10.73 -17.62
CA GLY A 50 -2.43 12.14 -17.67
C GLY A 50 -0.93 12.36 -17.46
N GLY A 51 -0.09 11.34 -17.70
CA GLY A 51 1.36 11.41 -17.52
C GLY A 51 1.81 11.40 -16.05
N ARG A 52 0.89 11.07 -15.14
CA ARG A 52 1.14 11.01 -13.69
C ARG A 52 1.15 9.57 -13.22
N LYS A 53 1.93 9.30 -12.18
CA LYS A 53 1.91 8.01 -11.47
C LYS A 53 0.86 8.04 -10.40
N TRP A 54 -0.07 7.11 -10.48
CA TRP A 54 -1.08 6.90 -9.44
C TRP A 54 -0.73 5.68 -8.61
N PHE A 55 -1.08 5.73 -7.34
CA PHE A 55 -0.81 4.70 -6.35
C PHE A 55 -2.13 4.29 -5.72
N SER A 56 -2.35 2.99 -5.56
CA SER A 56 -3.51 2.47 -4.85
C SER A 56 -3.30 2.49 -3.33
N GLY A 57 -4.32 2.87 -2.59
CA GLY A 57 -4.39 2.72 -1.14
C GLY A 57 -5.83 2.43 -0.74
N CYS A 58 -6.07 2.36 0.55
CA CYS A 58 -7.41 2.32 1.11
C CYS A 58 -7.67 3.61 1.90
N ASP A 59 -8.93 3.95 2.07
CA ASP A 59 -9.31 5.10 2.89
C ASP A 59 -9.60 4.75 4.35
N ASN A 60 -9.58 3.45 4.66
CA ASN A 60 -9.85 2.93 5.97
C ASN A 60 -8.72 2.02 6.50
N ARG A 61 -8.33 2.23 7.77
CA ARG A 61 -7.40 1.36 8.51
C ARG A 61 -7.94 -0.06 8.67
N GLU A 62 -9.24 -0.23 8.92
CA GLU A 62 -9.78 -1.60 9.02
C GLU A 62 -9.72 -2.33 7.67
N GLN A 63 -9.81 -1.60 6.55
CA GLN A 63 -9.64 -2.19 5.22
C GLN A 63 -8.19 -2.62 4.97
N ILE A 64 -7.18 -1.93 5.51
CA ILE A 64 -5.80 -2.40 5.33
C ILE A 64 -5.53 -3.71 6.09
N GLN A 65 -6.20 -3.91 7.23
CA GLN A 65 -6.14 -5.17 7.97
C GLN A 65 -6.82 -6.34 7.24
N SER A 66 -7.79 -6.05 6.37
CA SER A 66 -8.40 -7.10 5.53
C SER A 66 -7.54 -7.48 4.33
N TRP A 67 -6.54 -6.66 3.98
CA TRP A 67 -5.58 -6.93 2.90
C TRP A 67 -4.32 -7.66 3.35
N PHE A 68 -3.96 -7.54 4.64
CA PHE A 68 -2.76 -8.16 5.19
C PHE A 68 -3.06 -8.81 6.53
N SER A 69 -2.71 -10.09 6.66
CA SER A 69 -2.69 -10.73 7.98
C SER A 69 -1.60 -10.13 8.86
N THR A 70 -1.61 -10.45 10.16
CA THR A 70 -0.50 -10.11 11.06
C THR A 70 0.84 -10.62 10.54
N LYS A 71 0.86 -11.84 9.96
CA LYS A 71 2.09 -12.43 9.42
C LYS A 71 2.57 -11.69 8.18
N ASP A 72 1.66 -11.35 7.27
CA ASP A 72 1.95 -10.55 6.09
C ASP A 72 2.55 -9.20 6.47
N ALA A 73 1.95 -8.50 7.43
CA ALA A 73 2.43 -7.20 7.91
C ALA A 73 3.86 -7.27 8.49
N ILE A 74 4.17 -8.32 9.27
CA ILE A 74 5.52 -8.54 9.82
C ILE A 74 6.53 -8.86 8.72
N GLU A 75 6.17 -9.71 7.75
CA GLU A 75 7.05 -10.06 6.62
C GLU A 75 7.33 -8.83 5.74
N LEU A 76 6.32 -8.01 5.47
CA LEU A 76 6.44 -6.73 4.78
C LEU A 76 7.41 -5.80 5.51
N PHE A 77 7.26 -5.64 6.83
CA PHE A 77 8.16 -4.81 7.64
C PHE A 77 9.62 -5.20 7.51
N LYS A 78 9.90 -6.50 7.60
CA LYS A 78 11.26 -7.06 7.49
C LYS A 78 11.88 -6.86 6.11
N ASN A 79 11.05 -6.63 5.08
CA ASN A 79 11.48 -6.36 3.72
C ASN A 79 11.44 -4.87 3.35
N GLY A 80 11.45 -3.98 4.36
CA GLY A 80 11.54 -2.53 4.17
C GLY A 80 10.23 -1.85 3.79
N TYR A 81 9.10 -2.56 3.83
CA TYR A 81 7.79 -1.94 3.67
C TYR A 81 7.33 -1.31 4.98
N ARG A 82 6.62 -0.19 4.88
CA ARG A 82 6.03 0.52 6.02
C ARG A 82 4.60 0.91 5.69
N LEU A 83 3.78 1.04 6.73
CA LEU A 83 2.43 1.58 6.61
C LEU A 83 2.48 3.10 6.77
N PHE A 84 1.89 3.80 5.81
CA PHE A 84 1.78 5.26 5.86
C PHE A 84 0.34 5.72 5.78
N ALA A 85 0.04 6.84 6.44
CA ALA A 85 -1.09 7.71 6.15
C ALA A 85 -0.62 8.89 5.30
N PHE A 86 -1.25 9.06 4.14
CA PHE A 86 -1.05 10.19 3.24
C PHE A 86 -2.29 11.06 3.25
N LYS A 87 -2.12 12.34 3.57
CA LYS A 87 -3.19 13.32 3.37
C LYS A 87 -3.01 13.92 1.97
N SER A 88 -3.97 13.67 1.08
CA SER A 88 -3.89 14.06 -0.33
C SER A 88 -5.03 14.98 -0.77
N THR A 89 -4.73 15.87 -1.72
CA THR A 89 -5.69 16.71 -2.45
C THR A 89 -6.02 16.15 -3.84
N GLN A 90 -5.21 15.22 -4.37
CA GLN A 90 -5.40 14.63 -5.69
C GLN A 90 -5.61 13.12 -5.55
N PHE A 91 -6.87 12.70 -5.62
CA PHE A 91 -7.27 11.31 -5.48
C PHE A 91 -8.57 11.03 -6.25
N VAL A 92 -8.82 9.76 -6.52
CA VAL A 92 -10.09 9.24 -7.04
C VAL A 92 -10.49 8.07 -6.14
N GLU A 93 -11.72 8.09 -5.64
CA GLU A 93 -12.31 7.01 -4.84
C GLU A 93 -12.99 6.00 -5.77
N GLU A 94 -12.80 4.73 -5.48
CA GLU A 94 -13.41 3.60 -6.16
C GLU A 94 -13.97 2.64 -5.11
N ASP A 95 -14.85 1.72 -5.53
CA ASP A 95 -15.57 0.84 -4.60
C ASP A 95 -14.66 0.00 -3.69
N VAL A 96 -13.45 -0.32 -4.16
CA VAL A 96 -12.52 -1.21 -3.48
C VAL A 96 -11.18 -0.56 -3.14
N GLN A 97 -10.92 0.67 -3.59
CA GLN A 97 -9.64 1.35 -3.40
C GLN A 97 -9.77 2.87 -3.54
N THR A 98 -8.75 3.58 -3.08
CA THR A 98 -8.52 4.98 -3.44
C THR A 98 -7.21 5.08 -4.20
N ILE A 99 -7.24 5.66 -5.40
CA ILE A 99 -6.02 5.96 -6.15
C ILE A 99 -5.62 7.42 -5.94
N PHE A 100 -4.34 7.70 -5.80
CA PHE A 100 -3.83 9.06 -5.56
C PHE A 100 -2.46 9.30 -6.20
N THR A 101 -2.12 10.56 -6.38
CA THR A 101 -0.80 10.98 -6.92
C THR A 101 0.11 11.48 -5.81
N ARG A 102 1.43 11.45 -6.03
CA ARG A 102 2.39 12.00 -5.05
C ARG A 102 2.35 13.51 -4.99
N GLU A 103 2.10 14.16 -6.13
CA GLU A 103 1.97 15.60 -6.26
C GLU A 103 0.79 16.15 -5.45
N GLY A 104 -0.21 15.30 -5.13
CA GLY A 104 -1.33 15.66 -4.29
C GLY A 104 -1.07 15.56 -2.79
N ILE A 105 0.01 14.91 -2.34
CA ILE A 105 0.31 14.67 -0.92
C ILE A 105 0.71 15.99 -0.25
N VAL A 106 0.03 16.31 0.84
CA VAL A 106 0.34 17.46 1.69
C VAL A 106 0.99 17.06 3.02
N GLU A 107 0.70 15.86 3.52
CA GLU A 107 1.22 15.32 4.78
C GLU A 107 1.42 13.81 4.62
N LYS A 108 2.48 13.29 5.24
CA LYS A 108 2.84 11.87 5.28
C LYS A 108 3.22 11.51 6.72
N HIS A 109 2.62 10.45 7.25
CA HIS A 109 2.95 9.92 8.57
C HIS A 109 3.13 8.40 8.49
N GLU A 110 4.22 7.89 9.04
CA GLU A 110 4.37 6.45 9.28
C GLU A 110 3.45 6.04 10.43
N ILE A 111 2.82 4.88 10.27
CA ILE A 111 1.96 4.27 11.27
C ILE A 111 2.67 3.01 11.80
N PRO A 112 2.95 2.94 13.11
CA PRO A 112 3.54 1.75 13.70
C PRO A 112 2.59 0.54 13.53
N LEU A 113 3.15 -0.62 13.15
CA LEU A 113 2.35 -1.81 12.83
C LEU A 113 1.54 -2.32 14.02
N GLU A 114 2.07 -2.18 15.23
CA GLU A 114 1.42 -2.56 16.49
C GLU A 114 0.11 -1.81 16.74
N THR A 115 -0.14 -0.71 16.02
CA THR A 115 -1.39 0.04 16.14
C THR A 115 -2.55 -0.60 15.34
N LEU A 116 -2.26 -1.56 14.45
CA LEU A 116 -3.28 -2.34 13.73
C LEU A 116 -3.12 -3.85 13.92
N TRP A 117 -1.91 -4.38 13.98
CA TRP A 117 -1.68 -5.82 14.10
C TRP A 117 -1.16 -6.21 15.47
N ASN A 118 -1.60 -7.35 15.99
CA ASN A 118 -1.03 -7.91 17.22
C ASN A 118 0.34 -8.54 16.91
N VAL A 119 1.38 -7.71 16.96
CA VAL A 119 2.78 -8.06 16.66
C VAL A 119 3.57 -8.49 17.91
N GLN A 120 2.90 -8.84 19.01
CA GLN A 120 3.58 -9.26 20.25
C GLN A 120 4.56 -10.40 19.99
N GLY A 121 5.81 -10.22 20.43
CA GLY A 121 6.89 -11.20 20.27
C GLY A 121 7.63 -11.14 18.92
N ALA A 122 7.19 -10.32 17.97
CA ALA A 122 7.97 -10.03 16.78
C ALA A 122 9.07 -8.99 17.10
N LYS A 123 10.32 -9.26 16.72
CA LYS A 123 11.32 -8.21 16.60
C LYS A 123 11.03 -7.44 15.32
N LEU A 124 10.46 -6.24 15.47
CA LEU A 124 10.30 -5.25 14.40
C LEU A 124 11.60 -4.49 14.25
#